data_AF-A0A525J284-F1
#
_entry.id   AF-A0A525J284-F1
#
_cell.length_a   1.000
_cell.length_b   1.000
_cell.length_c   1.000
_cell.angle_alpha   90.00
_cell.angle_beta   90.00
_cell.angle_gamma   90.00
#
_symmetry.space_group_name_H-M   'P 1'
#
loop_
_entity.id
_entity.type
_entity.pdbx_description
1 polymer ?
#
loop_
_entity_poly.entity_id
_entity_poly.type
_entity_poly.pdbx_seq_one_letter_code
_entity_poly.pdbx_strand_id
1 'polypeptide(L)' 'MKIYLAGPLFTAAELAFNKNLATSLSEAGHDVFLPQEQSSGERKALSILRSLLEAIELCDVVIANMDGPDPDSG' A
#
# COMPACT_ATOMS: atom_id res chain seq x y z
N MET A 1 -14.91 -0.13 -4.65
CA MET A 1 -14.49 0.41 -3.34
C MET A 1 -13.06 0.85 -3.47
N LYS A 2 -12.69 1.93 -2.78
CA LYS A 2 -11.32 2.39 -2.60
C LYS A 2 -10.66 1.60 -1.48
N ILE A 3 -9.57 0.93 -1.79
CA ILE A 3 -8.83 0.08 -0.86
C ILE A 3 -7.45 0.69 -0.66
N TYR A 4 -7.05 0.89 0.59
CA TYR A 4 -5.66 1.14 0.93
C TYR A 4 -4.98 -0.19 1.31
N LEU A 5 -3.93 -0.59 0.58
CA LEU A 5 -3.21 -1.82 0.86
C LEU A 5 -1.97 -1.54 1.72
N ALA A 6 -2.10 -1.76 3.03
CA ALA A 6 -1.02 -1.64 4.01
C ALA A 6 -0.22 -2.95 4.10
N GLY A 7 1.09 -2.85 4.26
CA GLY A 7 1.96 -4.00 4.43
C GLY A 7 3.43 -3.63 4.23
N PRO A 8 4.34 -4.52 4.65
CA PRO A 8 5.77 -4.31 4.44
C PRO A 8 6.08 -4.24 2.94
N LEU A 9 7.09 -3.44 2.58
CA LEU A 9 7.48 -3.16 1.20
C LEU A 9 9.01 -3.05 1.02
N PHE A 10 9.76 -3.76 1.86
CA PHE A 10 11.22 -3.65 1.95
C PHE A 10 11.96 -4.76 1.18
N THR A 11 11.33 -5.93 1.02
CA THR A 11 11.91 -7.06 0.30
C THR A 11 11.25 -7.27 -1.06
N ALA A 12 11.97 -7.92 -1.98
CA ALA A 12 11.42 -8.28 -3.29
C ALA A 12 10.20 -9.20 -3.20
N ALA A 13 10.15 -10.06 -2.18
CA ALA A 13 9.02 -10.95 -1.92
C ALA A 13 7.78 -10.18 -1.48
N GLU A 14 7.94 -9.24 -0.55
CA GLU A 14 6.87 -8.35 -0.08
C GLU A 14 6.31 -7.49 -1.21
N LEU A 15 7.19 -6.84 -1.98
CA LEU A 15 6.80 -6.03 -3.13
C LEU A 15 6.01 -6.85 -4.17
N ALA A 16 6.48 -8.07 -4.48
CA ALA A 16 5.79 -8.95 -5.41
C ALA A 16 4.42 -9.41 -4.88
N PHE A 17 4.34 -9.76 -3.60
CA PHE A 17 3.10 -10.15 -2.96
C PHE A 17 2.05 -9.03 -3.01
N ASN A 18 2.41 -7.83 -2.55
CA ASN A 18 1.52 -6.67 -2.54
C ASN A 18 1.03 -6.32 -3.95
N LYS A 19 1.91 -6.38 -4.95
CA LYS A 19 1.55 -6.13 -6.36
C LYS A 19 0.58 -7.17 -6.90
N ASN A 20 0.79 -8.45 -6.59
CA ASN A 20 -0.11 -9.52 -7.02
C ASN A 20 -1.49 -9.35 -6.38
N LEU A 21 -1.54 -9.06 -5.07
CA LEU A 21 -2.80 -8.82 -4.36
C LEU A 21 -3.54 -7.58 -4.90
N ALA A 22 -2.82 -6.47 -5.12
CA ALA A 22 -3.40 -5.27 -5.72
C ALA A 22 -3.96 -5.53 -7.12
N THR A 23 -3.26 -6.36 -7.92
CA THR A 23 -3.74 -6.77 -9.25
C THR A 23 -5.04 -7.54 -9.15
N SER A 24 -5.10 -8.58 -8.30
CA SER A 24 -6.33 -9.38 -8.13
C SER A 24 -7.52 -8.56 -7.59
N LEU A 25 -7.27 -7.63 -6.66
CA LEU A 25 -8.30 -6.72 -6.16
C LEU A 25 -8.79 -5.75 -7.24
N SER A 26 -7.87 -5.24 -8.07
CA SER A 26 -8.22 -4.37 -9.21
C SER A 26 -9.03 -5.13 -10.25
N GLU A 27 -8.66 -6.38 -10.57
CA GLU A 27 -9.41 -7.26 -11.47
C GLU A 27 -10.82 -7.59 -10.95
N ALA A 28 -11.01 -7.58 -9.63
CA ALA A 28 -12.31 -7.71 -8.99
C ALA A 28 -13.15 -6.42 -8.99
N GLY A 29 -12.65 -5.32 -9.55
CA GLY A 29 -13.36 -4.05 -9.69
C GLY A 29 -13.16 -3.06 -8.53
N HIS A 30 -12.11 -3.24 -7.73
CA HIS A 30 -11.73 -2.30 -6.68
C HIS A 30 -10.72 -1.24 -7.19
N ASP A 31 -10.76 -0.06 -6.59
CA ASP A 31 -9.75 0.99 -6.79
C ASP A 31 -8.70 0.84 -5.69
N VAL A 32 -7.49 0.40 -6.03
CA VAL A 32 -6.48 -0.01 -5.04
C VAL A 32 -5.35 1.02 -4.99
N PHE A 33 -5.18 1.62 -3.82
CA PHE A 33 -4.02 2.42 -3.50
C PHE A 33 -2.90 1.53 -2.94
N LEU A 34 -1.78 1.45 -3.66
CA LEU A 34 -0.62 0.65 -3.29
C LEU A 34 0.58 1.55 -2.92
N PRO A 35 1.00 1.63 -1.64
CA PRO A 35 2.04 2.54 -1.17
C PRO A 35 3.37 2.44 -1.93
N GLN A 36 3.78 1.23 -2.34
CA GLN A 36 5.06 1.00 -3.03
C GLN A 36 5.13 1.60 -4.45
N GLU A 37 4.00 2.07 -5.00
CA GLU A 37 3.97 2.80 -6.29
C GLU A 37 4.20 4.30 -6.12
N GLN A 38 4.14 4.82 -4.88
CA GLN A 38 4.52 6.19 -4.58
C GLN A 38 6.05 6.30 -4.64
N SER A 39 6.54 6.63 -5.83
CA SER A 39 7.97 6.62 -6.17
C SER A 39 8.82 7.42 -5.18
N SER A 40 9.99 6.86 -4.86
CA SER A 40 11.07 7.47 -4.09
C SER A 40 11.92 8.48 -4.90
N GLY A 41 11.32 9.17 -5.89
CA GLY A 41 12.01 10.22 -6.67
C GLY A 41 12.34 11.45 -5.80
N GLU A 42 12.63 12.61 -6.40
CA GLU A 42 12.86 13.90 -5.67
C GLU A 42 11.67 14.38 -4.81
N ARG A 43 10.64 13.55 -4.59
CA ARG A 43 9.59 13.79 -3.61
C ARG A 43 10.19 13.72 -2.22
N LYS A 44 10.00 14.80 -1.45
CA LYS A 44 10.39 14.86 -0.04
C LYS A 44 9.59 13.83 0.74
N ALA A 45 10.19 13.19 1.74
CA ALA A 45 9.50 12.21 2.59
C ALA A 45 8.15 12.72 3.13
N LEU A 46 8.06 14.02 3.47
CA LEU A 46 6.82 14.65 3.90
C LEU A 46 5.70 14.65 2.85
N SER A 47 6.02 14.78 1.55
CA SER A 47 4.98 14.70 0.52
C SER A 47 4.47 13.29 0.33
N ILE A 48 5.34 12.28 0.46
CA ILE A 48 4.94 10.87 0.42
C ILE A 48 4.02 10.59 1.61
N LEU A 49 4.46 10.92 2.84
CA LEU A 49 3.65 10.74 4.03
C LEU A 49 2.25 11.38 3.91
N ARG A 50 2.18 12.62 3.42
CA ARG A 50 0.89 13.30 3.18
C ARG A 50 0.00 12.53 2.20
N SER A 51 0.55 12.05 1.09
CA SER A 51 -0.24 11.26 0.13
C SER A 51 -0.71 9.92 0.71
N LEU A 52 0.07 9.29 1.57
CA LEU A 52 -0.33 8.05 2.24
C LEU A 52 -1.47 8.30 3.23
N LEU A 53 -1.35 9.34 4.06
CA LEU A 53 -2.40 9.73 5.01
C LEU A 53 -3.70 10.11 4.31
N GLU A 54 -3.63 10.90 3.24
CA GLU A 54 -4.79 11.27 2.43
C GLU A 54 -5.45 10.02 1.81
N ALA A 55 -4.67 9.06 1.33
CA ALA A 55 -5.20 7.81 0.80
C ALA A 55 -5.91 6.96 1.86
N ILE A 56 -5.40 6.92 3.09
CA ILE A 56 -6.05 6.24 4.23
C ILE A 56 -7.37 6.94 4.57
N GLU A 57 -7.39 8.28 4.64
CA GLU A 57 -8.61 9.05 4.96
C GLU A 57 -9.71 8.90 3.90
N LEU A 58 -9.34 8.72 2.63
CA LEU A 58 -10.28 8.65 1.51
C LEU A 58 -10.69 7.23 1.11
N CYS A 59 -10.07 6.19 1.68
CA CYS A 59 -10.41 4.81 1.35
C CYS A 59 -11.69 4.35 2.05
N ASP A 60 -12.38 3.39 1.45
CA ASP A 60 -13.53 2.72 2.07
C ASP A 60 -13.06 1.66 3.09
N VAL A 61 -11.90 1.06 2.84
CA VAL A 61 -11.34 0.00 3.67
C VAL A 61 -9.81 -0.05 3.58
N VAL A 62 -9.18 -0.37 4.71
CA VAL A 62 -7.76 -0.72 4.79
C VAL A 62 -7.64 -2.24 4.83
N ILE A 63 -6.82 -2.80 3.95
CA ILE A 63 -6.37 -4.19 4.03
C ILE A 63 -4.92 -4.18 4.50
N ALA A 64 -4.63 -4.80 5.64
CA ALA A 64 -3.29 -4.83 6.22
C ALA A 64 -2.70 -6.24 6.18
N ASN A 65 -1.53 -6.38 5.54
CA ASN A 65 -0.72 -7.58 5.63
C ASN A 65 0.12 -7.54 6.92
N MET A 66 -0.22 -8.43 7.86
CA MET A 66 0.43 -8.56 9.16
C MET A 66 1.34 -9.81 9.24
N ASP A 67 1.64 -10.44 8.11
CA ASP A 67 2.51 -11.62 8.05
C ASP A 67 3.96 -11.25 8.42
N GLY A 68 4.65 -12.21 9.02
CA GLY A 68 6.03 -12.05 9.48
C GLY A 68 6.16 -12.35 10.98
N PRO A 69 7.39 -12.29 11.52
CA PRO A 69 7.63 -12.50 12.94
C PRO A 69 7.08 -11.36 13.82
N ASP A 70 6.98 -10.15 13.25
CA ASP A 70 6.39 -8.96 13.85
C ASP A 70 5.73 -8.13 12.73
N PRO A 71 4.53 -7.58 12.91
CA PRO A 71 3.92 -6.71 11.92
C PRO A 71 4.77 -5.46 11.65
N ASP A 72 4.68 -4.93 10.44
CA ASP A 72 5.32 -3.66 10.10
C ASP A 72 4.77 -2.54 11.01
N SER A 73 5.66 -1.63 11.43
CA SER A 73 5.32 -0.52 12.33
C SER A 73 4.73 0.70 11.61
N GLY A 74 4.69 0.65 10.28
CA GLY A 74 4.19 1.71 9.40
C GLY A 74 2.69 1.88 9.37
#